data_AF-A0A2V8C2Q4-F1
#
_entry.id   AF-A0A2V8C2Q4-F1
#
_cell.length_a   1.000
_cell.length_b   1.000
_cell.length_c   1.000
_cell.angle_alpha   90.00
_cell.angle_beta   90.00
_cell.angle_gamma   90.00
#
_symmetry.space_group_name_H-M   'P 1'
#
loop_
_entity.id
_entity.type
_entity.pdbx_description
1 polymer ?
#
loop_
_entity_poly.entity_id
_entity_poly.type
_entity_poly.pdbx_seq_one_letter_code
_entity_poly.pdbx_strand_id
1 'polypeptide(L)'
;MLPTSYELPAAIVLVLGGALACFAGYRLFRFVLAIYGFILGAMLASSLVAPSMTVWMVVAAIVGGLVGAVVLMFAYLVGIALVGAGLGALVAHFAAQYFGPGDPPPIVLIVLAVIGAIAAMVLQRYVIIVATAFGGAWTLIVGLFAATGDRRAVRAAAGGDVWIFYPMNPAPGQRWVPIVWILLGLIGTGVQLGTRARKRG
;
A
#
# COMPACT_ATOMS: atom_id res chain seq x y z
N MET A 1 15.60 2.49 20.71
CA MET A 1 16.98 2.42 20.18
C MET A 1 17.30 0.96 19.98
N LEU A 2 17.63 0.54 18.75
CA LEU A 2 18.00 -0.85 18.50
C LEU A 2 19.42 -1.09 19.06
N PRO A 3 19.70 -2.26 19.67
CA PRO A 3 21.06 -2.63 20.04
C PRO A 3 21.99 -2.56 18.81
N THR A 4 23.25 -2.17 18.99
CA THR A 4 24.24 -2.01 17.90
C THR A 4 24.34 -3.22 16.99
N SER A 5 24.09 -4.42 17.52
CA SER A 5 24.03 -5.69 16.79
C SER A 5 22.94 -5.75 15.71
N TYR A 6 21.87 -4.95 15.85
CA TYR A 6 20.70 -4.95 14.96
C TYR A 6 20.65 -3.73 14.03
N GLU A 7 21.56 -2.76 14.14
CA GLU A 7 21.58 -1.58 13.27
C GLU A 7 21.83 -1.96 11.80
N LEU A 8 22.81 -2.84 11.56
CA LEU A 8 23.21 -3.25 10.22
C LEU A 8 22.17 -4.17 9.54
N PRO A 9 21.62 -5.21 10.20
CA PRO A 9 20.51 -6.00 9.66
C PRO A 9 19.28 -5.15 9.35
N ALA A 10 18.91 -4.22 10.24
CA ALA A 10 17.76 -3.34 10.02
C ALA A 10 17.97 -2.42 8.80
N ALA A 11 19.18 -1.88 8.62
CA ALA A 11 19.51 -1.07 7.46
C ALA A 11 19.41 -1.88 6.15
N ILE A 12 19.90 -3.12 6.13
CA ILE A 12 19.77 -4.00 4.96
C ILE A 12 18.29 -4.24 4.63
N VAL A 13 17.47 -4.56 5.63
CA VAL A 13 16.03 -4.79 5.43
C VAL A 13 15.34 -3.54 4.90
N LEU A 14 15.68 -2.35 5.40
CA LEU A 14 15.12 -1.08 4.93
C LEU A 14 15.53 -0.78 3.48
N VAL A 15 16.80 -0.98 3.12
CA VAL A 15 17.28 -0.76 1.74
C VAL A 15 16.63 -1.74 0.78
N LEU A 16 16.65 -3.04 1.08
CA LEU A 16 16.08 -4.07 0.21
C LEU A 16 14.55 -3.96 0.13
N GLY A 17 13.89 -3.75 1.27
CA GLY A 17 12.45 -3.56 1.34
C GLY A 17 12.00 -2.30 0.59
N GLY A 18 12.73 -1.19 0.77
CA GLY A 18 12.47 0.07 0.07
C GLY A 18 12.70 -0.04 -1.44
N ALA A 19 13.78 -0.71 -1.87
CA ALA A 19 14.03 -0.99 -3.29
C ALA A 19 12.91 -1.83 -3.90
N LEU A 20 12.51 -2.90 -3.21
CA LEU A 20 11.45 -3.80 -3.67
C LEU A 20 10.10 -3.07 -3.76
N ALA A 21 9.76 -2.25 -2.76
CA ALA A 21 8.57 -1.41 -2.80
C ALA A 21 8.64 -0.38 -3.94
N CYS A 22 9.81 0.22 -4.17
CA CYS A 22 10.00 1.25 -5.19
C CYS A 22 9.81 0.71 -6.62
N PHE A 23 10.35 -0.48 -6.91
CA PHE A 23 10.38 -1.04 -8.28
C PHE A 23 9.37 -2.16 -8.53
N ALA A 24 8.89 -2.84 -7.48
CA ALA A 24 7.97 -3.97 -7.59
C ALA A 24 6.73 -3.83 -6.69
N GLY A 25 6.45 -2.63 -6.17
CA GLY A 25 5.40 -2.37 -5.18
C GLY A 25 4.02 -2.86 -5.58
N TYR A 26 3.59 -2.61 -6.82
CA TYR A 26 2.29 -3.13 -7.30
C TYR A 26 2.17 -4.66 -7.20
N ARG A 27 3.25 -5.41 -7.49
CA ARG A 27 3.23 -6.88 -7.40
C ARG A 27 3.30 -7.33 -5.95
N LEU A 28 4.13 -6.66 -5.16
CA LEU A 28 4.28 -6.91 -3.74
C LEU A 28 2.95 -6.75 -3.00
N PHE A 29 2.19 -5.69 -3.28
CA PHE A 29 0.88 -5.47 -2.65
C PHE A 29 -0.07 -6.65 -2.84
N ARG A 30 -0.22 -7.14 -4.08
CA ARG A 30 -1.08 -8.29 -4.38
C ARG A 30 -0.59 -9.58 -3.74
N PHE A 31 0.73 -9.77 -3.70
CA PHE A 31 1.34 -10.94 -3.08
C PHE A 31 1.13 -10.96 -1.57
N VAL A 32 1.35 -9.81 -0.92
CA VAL A 32 1.12 -9.61 0.51
C VAL A 32 -0.34 -9.86 0.86
N LEU A 33 -1.28 -9.35 0.07
CA LEU A 33 -2.70 -9.60 0.28
C LEU A 33 -3.05 -11.10 0.16
N ALA A 34 -2.49 -11.80 -0.83
CA ALA A 34 -2.70 -13.24 -0.97
C ALA A 34 -2.15 -14.02 0.23
N ILE A 35 -0.96 -13.65 0.73
CA ILE A 35 -0.37 -14.27 1.93
C ILE A 35 -1.25 -14.02 3.16
N TYR A 36 -1.66 -12.79 3.41
CA TYR A 36 -2.50 -12.49 4.56
C TYR A 36 -3.87 -13.18 4.47
N GLY A 37 -4.46 -13.22 3.27
CA GLY A 37 -5.68 -13.97 3.04
C GLY A 37 -5.49 -15.46 3.29
N PHE A 38 -4.35 -16.02 2.89
CA PHE A 38 -4.00 -17.41 3.17
C PHE A 38 -3.84 -17.68 4.65
N ILE A 39 -3.10 -16.85 5.37
CA ILE A 39 -2.87 -17.03 6.82
C ILE A 39 -4.21 -16.96 7.56
N LEU A 40 -5.01 -15.93 7.32
CA LEU A 40 -6.30 -15.76 7.99
C LEU A 40 -7.28 -16.89 7.65
N GLY A 41 -7.35 -17.28 6.38
CA GLY A 41 -8.20 -18.38 5.94
C GLY A 41 -7.77 -19.73 6.54
N ALA A 42 -6.46 -20.00 6.61
CA ALA A 42 -5.92 -21.21 7.23
C ALA A 42 -6.24 -21.25 8.74
N MET A 43 -6.04 -20.13 9.44
CA MET A 43 -6.36 -20.01 10.87
C MET A 43 -7.85 -20.26 11.14
N LEU A 44 -8.73 -19.58 10.39
CA LEU A 44 -10.18 -19.75 10.53
C LEU A 44 -10.62 -21.19 10.22
N ALA A 45 -10.18 -21.77 9.11
CA ALA A 45 -10.57 -23.14 8.76
C ALA A 45 -10.03 -24.19 9.73
N SER A 46 -8.78 -24.03 10.20
CA SER A 46 -8.19 -24.93 11.19
C SER A 46 -8.91 -24.90 12.54
N SER A 47 -9.50 -23.76 12.92
CA SER A 47 -10.30 -23.64 14.16
C SER A 47 -11.60 -24.47 14.14
N LEU A 48 -12.05 -24.92 12.97
CA LEU A 48 -13.27 -25.73 12.82
C LEU A 48 -12.98 -27.24 12.89
N VAL A 49 -11.72 -27.65 12.93
CA VAL A 49 -11.30 -29.07 12.94
C VAL A 49 -10.74 -29.45 14.31
N ALA A 50 -11.11 -30.63 14.79
CA ALA A 50 -10.60 -31.16 16.04
C ALA A 50 -9.07 -31.41 15.96
N PRO A 51 -8.29 -31.04 16.99
CA PRO A 51 -6.84 -31.23 17.00
C PRO A 51 -6.37 -32.69 16.86
N SER A 52 -7.24 -33.66 17.17
CA SER A 52 -6.95 -35.09 17.05
C SER A 52 -6.86 -35.59 15.60
N MET A 53 -7.35 -34.81 14.63
CA MET A 53 -7.44 -35.21 13.23
C MET A 53 -6.36 -34.53 12.37
N THR A 54 -5.10 -34.94 12.52
CA THR A 54 -3.93 -34.30 11.87
C THR A 54 -4.08 -34.13 10.36
N VAL A 55 -4.55 -35.17 9.65
CA VAL A 55 -4.73 -35.11 8.18
C VAL A 55 -5.77 -34.06 7.80
N TRP A 56 -6.91 -34.05 8.49
CA TRP A 56 -7.99 -33.10 8.22
C TRP A 56 -7.61 -31.67 8.60
N MET A 57 -6.77 -31.48 9.61
CA MET A 57 -6.24 -30.17 9.99
C MET A 57 -5.36 -29.58 8.88
N VAL A 58 -4.47 -30.39 8.29
CA VAL A 58 -3.63 -29.96 7.16
C VAL A 58 -4.49 -29.63 5.94
N VAL A 59 -5.46 -30.48 5.61
CA VAL A 59 -6.38 -30.23 4.49
C VAL A 59 -7.19 -28.94 4.72
N ALA A 60 -7.74 -28.74 5.92
CA ALA A 60 -8.50 -27.54 6.25
C ALA A 60 -7.63 -26.28 6.20
N ALA A 61 -6.39 -26.33 6.68
CA ALA A 61 -5.46 -25.19 6.61
C ALA A 61 -5.14 -24.81 5.16
N ILE A 62 -4.86 -25.78 4.29
CA ILE A 62 -4.56 -25.53 2.87
C ILE A 62 -5.79 -24.99 2.13
N VAL A 63 -6.94 -25.66 2.27
CA VAL A 63 -8.18 -25.27 1.59
C VAL A 63 -8.66 -23.91 2.10
N GLY A 64 -8.72 -23.74 3.42
CA GLY A 64 -9.08 -22.48 4.06
C GLY A 64 -8.16 -21.35 3.66
N GLY A 65 -6.86 -21.59 3.60
CA GLY A 65 -5.91 -20.60 3.15
C GLY A 65 -6.09 -20.21 1.69
N LEU A 66 -6.25 -21.17 0.78
CA LEU A 66 -6.50 -20.86 -0.63
C LEU A 66 -7.80 -20.05 -0.82
N VAL A 67 -8.87 -20.45 -0.13
CA VAL A 67 -10.14 -19.70 -0.15
C VAL A 67 -9.94 -18.29 0.43
N GLY A 68 -9.26 -18.17 1.57
CA GLY A 68 -8.99 -16.88 2.21
C GLY A 68 -8.15 -15.94 1.33
N ALA A 69 -7.16 -16.46 0.59
CA ALA A 69 -6.36 -15.69 -0.35
C ALA A 69 -7.22 -15.11 -1.49
N VAL A 70 -8.13 -15.92 -2.03
CA VAL A 70 -9.07 -15.50 -3.08
C VAL A 70 -10.07 -14.48 -2.53
N VAL A 71 -10.66 -14.75 -1.36
CA VAL A 71 -11.62 -13.85 -0.70
C VAL A 71 -11.00 -12.49 -0.43
N LEU A 72 -9.78 -12.43 0.12
CA LEU A 72 -9.14 -11.15 0.43
C LEU A 72 -8.79 -10.36 -0.84
N MET A 73 -8.41 -11.05 -1.92
CA MET A 73 -8.23 -10.44 -3.24
C MET A 73 -9.53 -9.81 -3.78
N PHE A 74 -10.69 -10.46 -3.59
CA PHE A 74 -11.98 -9.88 -3.94
C PHE A 74 -12.35 -8.73 -3.01
N ALA A 75 -12.15 -8.87 -1.70
CA ALA A 75 -12.45 -7.85 -0.70
C ALA A 75 -11.69 -6.54 -0.97
N TYR A 76 -10.45 -6.63 -1.49
CA TYR A 76 -9.70 -5.45 -1.92
C TYR A 76 -10.39 -4.67 -3.06
N LEU A 77 -10.91 -5.38 -4.08
CA LEU A 77 -11.63 -4.73 -5.18
C LEU A 77 -12.95 -4.10 -4.69
N VAL A 78 -13.68 -4.82 -3.84
CA VAL A 78 -14.92 -4.33 -3.24
C VAL A 78 -14.64 -3.10 -2.36
N GLY A 79 -13.61 -3.13 -1.53
CA GLY A 79 -13.23 -2.01 -0.68
C GLY A 79 -12.93 -0.74 -1.48
N ILE A 80 -12.20 -0.86 -2.59
CA ILE A 80 -11.92 0.29 -3.47
C ILE A 80 -13.18 0.82 -4.13
N ALA A 81 -14.04 -0.06 -4.62
CA ALA A 81 -15.31 0.34 -5.22
C ALA A 81 -16.21 1.07 -4.20
N LEU A 82 -16.27 0.59 -2.96
CA LEU A 82 -17.03 1.21 -1.88
C LEU A 82 -16.47 2.58 -1.49
N VAL A 83 -15.14 2.73 -1.41
CA VAL A 83 -14.50 4.04 -1.16
C VAL A 83 -14.83 5.01 -2.29
N GLY A 84 -14.73 4.57 -3.55
CA GLY A 84 -15.10 5.38 -4.71
C GLY A 84 -16.57 5.78 -4.71
N ALA A 85 -17.47 4.84 -4.39
CA ALA A 85 -18.90 5.10 -4.27
C ALA A 85 -19.22 6.09 -3.15
N GLY A 86 -18.57 5.94 -1.99
CA GLY A 86 -18.70 6.87 -0.87
C GLY A 86 -18.25 8.29 -1.22
N LEU A 87 -17.13 8.43 -1.93
CA LEU A 87 -16.67 9.73 -2.43
C LEU A 87 -17.65 10.31 -3.46
N GLY A 88 -18.17 9.50 -4.37
CA GLY A 88 -19.20 9.92 -5.32
C GLY A 88 -20.47 10.42 -4.63
N ALA A 89 -20.95 9.69 -3.62
CA ALA A 89 -22.09 10.11 -2.80
C ALA A 89 -21.81 11.41 -2.04
N LEU A 90 -20.60 11.56 -1.48
CA LEU A 90 -20.19 12.78 -0.78
C LEU A 90 -20.24 14.01 -1.70
N VAL A 91 -19.74 13.88 -2.94
CA VAL A 91 -19.81 14.95 -3.94
C VAL A 91 -21.27 15.26 -4.29
N ALA A 92 -22.16 14.26 -4.34
CA ALA A 92 -23.58 14.50 -4.64
C ALA A 92 -24.22 15.34 -3.54
N HIS A 93 -23.93 15.05 -2.26
CA HIS A 93 -24.40 15.84 -1.14
C HIS A 93 -23.85 17.26 -1.16
N PHE A 94 -22.55 17.46 -1.37
CA PHE A 94 -21.99 18.81 -1.46
C PHE A 94 -22.55 19.62 -2.64
N ALA A 95 -22.73 18.98 -3.80
CA ALA A 95 -23.34 19.63 -4.96
C ALA A 95 -24.80 20.01 -4.70
N ALA A 96 -25.58 19.15 -4.05
CA ALA A 96 -26.97 19.45 -3.69
C ALA A 96 -27.08 20.56 -2.65
N GLN A 97 -26.15 20.65 -1.70
CA GLN A 97 -26.09 21.72 -0.70
C GLN A 97 -25.72 23.08 -1.32
N TYR A 98 -24.86 23.08 -2.34
CA TYR A 98 -24.38 24.33 -2.95
C TYR A 98 -25.28 24.83 -4.10
N PHE A 99 -25.83 23.91 -4.91
CA PHE A 99 -26.56 24.24 -6.15
C PHE A 99 -28.06 23.90 -6.09
N GLY A 100 -28.55 23.24 -5.05
CA GLY A 100 -29.89 22.66 -5.03
C GLY A 100 -30.62 22.77 -3.68
N PRO A 101 -31.73 22.02 -3.50
CA PRO A 101 -32.60 22.10 -2.31
C PRO A 101 -32.01 21.51 -1.02
N GLY A 102 -30.70 21.28 -0.92
CA GLY A 102 -30.06 20.62 0.21
C GLY A 102 -29.97 19.10 0.09
N ASP A 103 -31.02 18.43 -0.41
CA ASP A 103 -31.04 16.98 -0.58
C ASP A 103 -30.82 16.54 -2.04
N PRO A 104 -29.83 15.68 -2.33
CA PRO A 104 -29.61 15.17 -3.68
C PRO A 104 -30.75 14.22 -4.08
N PRO A 105 -31.32 14.36 -5.29
CA PRO A 105 -32.28 13.39 -5.79
C PRO A 105 -31.63 11.99 -5.91
N PRO A 106 -32.36 10.90 -5.60
CA PRO A 106 -31.77 9.55 -5.51
C PRO A 106 -31.02 9.12 -6.77
N ILE A 107 -31.51 9.50 -7.95
CA ILE A 107 -30.88 9.19 -9.23
C ILE A 107 -29.48 9.81 -9.34
N VAL A 108 -29.31 11.07 -8.92
CA VAL A 108 -28.01 11.75 -8.98
C VAL A 108 -27.02 11.12 -8.01
N LEU A 109 -27.47 10.75 -6.81
CA LEU A 109 -26.64 10.05 -5.83
C LEU A 109 -26.16 8.70 -6.38
N ILE A 110 -27.06 7.90 -6.94
CA ILE A 110 -26.72 6.58 -7.52
C ILE A 110 -25.74 6.75 -8.68
N VAL A 111 -26.01 7.66 -9.61
CA VAL A 111 -25.14 7.89 -10.77
C VAL A 111 -23.75 8.32 -10.32
N LEU A 112 -23.65 9.27 -9.39
CA LEU A 112 -22.35 9.78 -8.97
C LEU A 112 -21.57 8.77 -8.12
N ALA A 113 -22.26 7.97 -7.30
CA ALA A 113 -21.66 6.84 -6.59
C ALA A 113 -21.11 5.78 -7.56
N VAL A 114 -21.87 5.40 -8.60
CA VAL A 114 -21.41 4.46 -9.62
C VAL A 114 -20.21 5.01 -10.39
N ILE A 115 -20.26 6.28 -10.80
CA ILE A 115 -19.13 6.96 -11.45
C ILE A 115 -17.90 6.96 -10.52
N GLY A 116 -18.08 7.28 -9.24
CA GLY A 116 -17.02 7.27 -8.24
C GLY A 116 -16.40 5.88 -8.05
N ALA A 117 -17.21 4.82 -8.01
CA ALA A 117 -16.74 3.45 -7.92
C ALA A 117 -15.93 3.03 -9.16
N ILE A 118 -16.43 3.35 -10.37
CA ILE A 118 -15.74 3.07 -11.63
C ILE A 118 -14.41 3.85 -11.69
N ALA A 119 -14.43 5.14 -11.34
CA ALA A 119 -13.24 5.98 -11.33
C ALA A 119 -12.18 5.44 -10.36
N ALA A 120 -12.57 5.05 -9.14
CA ALA A 120 -11.67 4.43 -8.17
C ALA A 120 -11.09 3.11 -8.69
N MET A 121 -11.90 2.27 -9.34
CA MET A 121 -11.46 1.01 -9.94
C MET A 121 -10.49 1.19 -11.10
N VAL A 122 -10.59 2.29 -11.85
CA VAL A 122 -9.61 2.64 -12.91
C VAL A 122 -8.34 3.21 -12.30
N LEU A 123 -8.46 4.10 -11.30
CA LEU A 123 -7.34 4.84 -10.74
C LEU A 123 -6.51 4.01 -9.75
N GLN A 124 -7.07 3.00 -9.08
CA GLN A 124 -6.43 2.20 -8.04
C GLN A 124 -5.01 1.75 -8.40
N ARG A 125 -4.81 1.32 -9.66
CA ARG A 125 -3.51 0.82 -10.12
C ARG A 125 -2.48 1.93 -10.09
N TYR A 126 -2.84 3.11 -10.57
CA TYR A 126 -1.94 4.26 -10.60
C TYR A 126 -1.64 4.74 -9.18
N VAL A 127 -2.64 4.79 -8.30
CA VAL A 127 -2.44 5.16 -6.89
C VAL A 127 -1.46 4.21 -6.21
N ILE A 128 -1.63 2.89 -6.35
CA ILE A 128 -0.73 1.91 -5.74
C ILE A 128 0.69 2.04 -6.28
N ILE A 129 0.85 2.19 -7.60
CA ILE A 129 2.18 2.33 -8.21
C ILE A 129 2.88 3.58 -7.67
N VAL A 130 2.21 4.73 -7.70
CA VAL A 130 2.78 6.00 -7.23
C VAL A 130 3.07 5.92 -5.73
N ALA A 131 2.10 5.51 -4.91
CA ALA A 131 2.27 5.42 -3.46
C ALA A 131 3.43 4.50 -3.06
N THR A 132 3.55 3.33 -3.70
CA THR A 132 4.64 2.38 -3.41
C THR A 132 5.99 2.84 -3.96
N ALA A 133 6.03 3.54 -5.11
CA ALA A 133 7.25 4.10 -5.66
C ALA A 133 7.84 5.18 -4.74
N PHE A 134 7.02 6.14 -4.31
CA PHE A 134 7.46 7.22 -3.42
C PHE A 134 7.72 6.73 -1.99
N GLY A 135 6.87 5.85 -1.44
CA GLY A 135 7.13 5.24 -0.13
C GLY A 135 8.38 4.35 -0.11
N GLY A 136 8.58 3.57 -1.19
CA GLY A 136 9.78 2.76 -1.39
C GLY A 136 11.06 3.60 -1.53
N ALA A 137 11.00 4.68 -2.30
CA ALA A 137 12.12 5.61 -2.44
C ALA A 137 12.53 6.23 -1.09
N TRP A 138 11.56 6.63 -0.27
CA TRP A 138 11.86 7.20 1.05
C TRP A 138 12.48 6.17 1.99
N THR A 139 11.86 4.99 2.09
CA THR A 139 12.38 3.89 2.92
C THR A 139 13.78 3.45 2.50
N LEU A 140 14.07 3.46 1.19
CA LEU A 140 15.40 3.20 0.66
C LEU A 140 16.42 4.28 1.08
N ILE A 141 16.06 5.56 1.00
CA ILE A 141 16.92 6.67 1.43
C ILE A 141 17.23 6.57 2.94
N VAL A 142 16.20 6.31 3.77
CA VAL A 142 16.37 6.13 5.22
C VAL A 142 17.24 4.90 5.53
N GLY A 143 17.03 3.80 4.81
CA GLY A 143 17.86 2.60 4.94
C GLY A 143 19.32 2.86 4.57
N LEU A 144 19.57 3.68 3.55
CA LEU A 144 20.93 4.04 3.14
C LEU A 144 21.63 4.89 4.21
N PHE A 145 20.92 5.89 4.78
CA PHE A 145 21.46 6.66 5.90
C PHE A 145 21.73 5.82 7.15
N ALA A 146 20.89 4.80 7.39
CA ALA A 146 21.13 3.84 8.46
C ALA A 146 22.37 2.98 8.19
N ALA A 147 22.60 2.56 6.94
CA ALA A 147 23.76 1.76 6.53
C ALA A 147 25.09 2.54 6.62
N THR A 148 25.09 3.84 6.32
CA THR A 148 26.28 4.70 6.40
C THR A 148 26.58 5.18 7.83
N GLY A 149 25.74 4.83 8.81
CA GLY A 149 25.91 5.22 10.20
C GLY A 149 25.62 6.71 10.49
N ASP A 150 24.97 7.42 9.56
CA ASP A 150 24.71 8.86 9.69
C ASP A 150 23.48 9.11 10.57
N ARG A 151 23.67 8.97 11.89
CA ARG A 151 22.62 9.05 12.91
C ARG A 151 21.86 10.38 12.92
N ARG A 152 22.49 11.47 12.47
CA ARG A 152 21.85 12.78 12.34
C ARG A 152 20.90 12.81 11.15
N ALA A 153 21.32 12.25 10.01
CA ALA A 153 20.49 12.09 8.83
C ALA A 153 19.28 11.19 9.09
N VAL A 154 19.49 10.06 9.77
CA VAL A 154 18.40 9.14 10.16
C VAL A 154 17.40 9.83 11.07
N ARG A 155 17.85 10.58 12.09
CA ARG A 155 16.93 11.33 12.97
C ARG A 155 16.23 12.48 12.25
N ALA A 156 16.84 13.13 11.27
CA ALA A 156 16.16 14.16 10.49
C ALA A 156 15.13 13.56 9.52
N ALA A 157 15.44 12.40 8.92
CA ALA A 157 14.57 11.71 7.99
C ALA A 157 13.48 10.86 8.67
N ALA A 158 13.70 10.40 9.90
CA ALA A 158 12.76 9.58 10.67
C ALA A 158 12.18 10.29 11.90
N GLY A 159 12.64 11.51 12.21
CA GLY A 159 12.29 12.23 13.45
C GLY A 159 11.39 13.44 13.25
N GLY A 160 10.70 13.55 12.11
CA GLY A 160 9.40 14.22 12.14
C GLY A 160 8.46 13.37 13.00
N ASP A 161 7.55 13.99 13.76
CA ASP A 161 6.50 13.27 14.51
C ASP A 161 5.93 12.11 13.69
N VAL A 162 5.47 11.02 14.32
CA VAL A 162 4.91 9.83 13.65
C VAL A 162 3.87 10.18 12.55
N TRP A 163 3.28 11.37 12.63
CA TRP A 163 2.32 11.96 11.69
C TRP A 163 2.92 12.59 10.43
N ILE A 164 4.23 12.83 10.37
CA ILE A 164 4.95 13.43 9.24
C ILE A 164 5.56 12.30 8.41
N PHE A 165 4.78 11.80 7.45
CA PHE A 165 5.19 10.70 6.57
C PHE A 165 6.45 11.01 5.73
N TYR A 166 6.75 12.30 5.47
CA TYR A 166 7.90 12.76 4.68
C TYR A 166 8.41 14.13 5.19
N PRO A 167 9.30 14.18 6.18
CA PRO A 167 9.84 15.45 6.66
C PRO A 167 10.63 16.16 5.54
N MET A 168 10.04 17.25 5.01
CA MET A 168 10.65 18.13 4.00
C MET A 168 11.68 19.10 4.59
N ASN A 169 12.10 18.88 5.84
CA ASN A 169 13.10 19.67 6.55
C ASN A 169 14.35 18.82 6.87
N PRO A 170 15.15 18.43 5.84
CA PRO A 170 16.35 17.65 6.04
C PRO A 170 17.43 18.42 6.82
N ALA A 171 18.35 17.70 7.46
CA ALA A 171 19.44 18.31 8.21
C ALA A 171 20.27 19.28 7.35
N PRO A 172 20.92 20.31 7.94
CA PRO A 172 21.78 21.23 7.21
C PRO A 172 22.82 20.46 6.36
N GLY A 173 22.83 20.66 5.04
CA GLY A 173 23.68 19.93 4.08
C GLY A 173 22.98 18.81 3.29
N GLN A 174 21.77 18.41 3.65
CA GLN A 174 21.01 17.32 3.00
C GLN A 174 19.78 17.80 2.21
N ARG A 175 19.78 19.05 1.73
CA ARG A 175 18.71 19.63 0.90
C ARG A 175 18.47 18.90 -0.42
N TRP A 176 19.41 18.05 -0.84
CA TRP A 176 19.29 17.21 -2.02
C TRP A 176 18.36 15.99 -1.81
N VAL A 177 18.04 15.62 -0.57
CA VAL A 177 17.25 14.43 -0.24
C VAL A 177 15.86 14.44 -0.89
N PRO A 178 15.06 15.52 -0.81
CA PRO A 178 13.77 15.58 -1.49
C PRO A 178 13.88 15.47 -3.01
N ILE A 179 14.94 16.02 -3.61
CA ILE A 179 15.17 15.95 -5.06
C ILE A 179 15.45 14.50 -5.47
N VAL A 180 16.33 13.81 -4.75
CA VAL A 180 16.62 12.39 -4.99
C VAL A 180 15.39 11.52 -4.75
N TRP A 181 14.59 11.82 -3.73
CA TRP A 181 13.33 11.14 -3.48
C TRP A 181 12.34 11.29 -4.63
N ILE A 182 12.16 12.50 -5.16
CA ILE A 182 11.31 12.76 -6.33
C ILE A 182 11.82 12.00 -7.56
N LEU A 183 13.13 12.09 -7.85
CA LEU A 183 13.72 11.41 -8.99
C LEU A 183 13.56 9.88 -8.88
N LEU A 184 13.86 9.30 -7.72
CA LEU A 184 13.68 7.87 -7.46
C LEU A 184 12.21 7.44 -7.55
N GLY A 185 11.29 8.23 -7.00
CA GLY A 185 9.85 7.96 -7.09
C GLY A 185 9.33 8.00 -8.53
N LEU A 186 9.78 8.95 -9.34
CA LEU A 186 9.45 9.04 -10.77
C LEU A 186 10.04 7.88 -11.57
N ILE A 187 11.30 7.52 -11.32
CA ILE A 187 11.96 6.37 -11.95
C ILE A 187 11.22 5.07 -11.57
N GLY A 188 10.94 4.87 -10.28
CA GLY A 188 10.20 3.72 -9.77
C GLY A 188 8.82 3.59 -10.41
N THR A 189 8.09 4.72 -10.50
CA THR A 189 6.79 4.80 -11.19
C THR A 189 6.92 4.38 -12.67
N GLY A 190 7.91 4.92 -13.38
CA GLY A 190 8.19 4.59 -14.78
C GLY A 190 8.50 3.10 -14.98
N VAL A 191 9.35 2.51 -14.13
CA VAL A 191 9.72 1.09 -14.18
C VAL A 191 8.50 0.19 -13.91
N GLN A 192 7.69 0.51 -12.90
CA GLN A 192 6.49 -0.25 -12.57
C GLN A 192 5.44 -0.21 -13.70
N LEU A 193 5.33 0.92 -14.42
CA LEU A 193 4.46 1.06 -15.58
C LEU A 193 5.02 0.30 -16.81
N GLY A 194 6.31 0.47 -17.11
CA GLY A 194 6.98 -0.08 -18.29
C GLY A 194 7.14 -1.59 -18.29
N THR A 195 7.45 -2.21 -17.15
CA THR A 195 7.56 -3.68 -17.03
C THR A 195 6.26 -4.43 -17.33
N ARG A 196 5.12 -3.74 -17.31
CA ARG A 196 3.80 -4.29 -17.66
C ARG A 196 3.39 -4.05 -19.10
N ALA A 197 3.79 -2.94 -19.71
CA ALA A 197 3.56 -2.70 -21.15
C ALA A 197 4.21 -3.83 -21.97
N ARG A 198 5.42 -4.25 -21.59
CA ARG A 198 6.16 -5.36 -22.21
C ARG A 198 5.52 -6.75 -22.06
N LYS A 199 4.53 -6.94 -21.16
CA LYS A 199 3.81 -8.21 -21.01
C LYS A 199 2.50 -8.28 -21.81
N ARG A 200 2.10 -7.19 -22.46
CA ARG A 200 0.82 -7.08 -23.21
C ARG A 200 0.99 -6.87 -24.72
N GLY A 201 2.20 -6.56 -25.20
CA GLY A 201 2.55 -6.55 -26.62
C GLY A 201 3.36 -7.77 -26.96
#